data_AF-A0A522DY24-F1
#
_entry.id   AF-A0A522DY24-F1
#
_cell.length_a   1.000
_cell.length_b   1.000
_cell.length_c   1.000
_cell.angle_alpha   90.00
_cell.angle_beta   90.00
_cell.angle_gamma   90.00
#
_symmetry.space_group_name_H-M   'P 1'
#
loop_
_entity.id
_entity.type
_entity.pdbx_description
1 polymer ?
#
loop_
_entity_poly.entity_id
_entity_poly.type
_entity_poly.pdbx_seq_one_letter_code
_entity_poly.pdbx_strand_id
1 'polypeptide(L)'
;MLKMVGSSGQLSLGKKYAGKYFEIEQMEDGALILRPMKVIPESEAWLQEPEIQKKLRLAKEWMKENQPTETDLDAFLEQVKDRL
;
A
#
# COMPACT_ATOMS: atom_id res chain seq x y z
N MET A 1 32.87 -5.32 -2.80
CA MET A 1 32.76 -4.53 -4.03
C MET A 1 32.85 -3.07 -3.66
N LEU A 2 33.89 -2.36 -4.11
CA LEU A 2 33.99 -0.92 -3.95
C LEU A 2 33.18 -0.22 -5.04
N LYS A 3 32.51 0.88 -4.72
CA LYS A 3 31.79 1.72 -5.68
C LYS A 3 32.16 3.18 -5.47
N MET A 4 32.31 3.90 -6.56
CA MET A 4 32.63 5.33 -6.55
C MET A 4 31.34 6.14 -6.67
N VAL A 5 31.28 7.24 -5.94
CA VAL A 5 30.21 8.24 -6.06
C VAL A 5 30.48 9.08 -7.30
N GLY A 6 29.48 9.24 -8.15
CA GLY A 6 29.59 10.08 -9.34
C GLY A 6 29.74 11.57 -9.00
N SER A 7 30.13 12.40 -9.97
CA SER A 7 30.26 13.85 -9.78
C SER A 7 28.98 14.54 -9.32
N SER A 8 27.81 13.95 -9.57
CA SER A 8 26.49 14.41 -9.11
C SER A 8 26.11 13.92 -7.71
N GLY A 9 26.97 13.17 -7.01
CA GLY A 9 26.64 12.56 -5.71
C GLY A 9 25.91 11.22 -5.79
N GLN A 10 25.68 10.66 -6.99
CA GLN A 10 24.97 9.39 -7.15
C GLN A 10 25.82 8.17 -6.79
N LEU A 11 25.24 7.20 -6.08
CA LEU A 11 25.83 5.89 -5.82
C LEU A 11 24.92 4.78 -6.38
N SER A 12 25.43 4.02 -7.35
CA SER A 12 24.64 2.94 -7.96
C SER A 12 24.55 1.73 -7.03
N LEU A 13 23.36 1.34 -6.56
CA LEU A 13 23.20 0.17 -5.68
C LEU A 13 23.01 -1.17 -6.43
N GLY A 14 22.67 -1.11 -7.71
CA GLY A 14 22.44 -2.27 -8.59
C GLY A 14 20.95 -2.54 -8.84
N LYS A 15 20.65 -3.34 -9.88
CA LYS A 15 19.27 -3.54 -10.39
C LYS A 15 18.27 -4.09 -9.37
N LYS A 16 18.73 -4.87 -8.37
CA LYS A 16 17.88 -5.38 -7.28
C LYS A 16 17.20 -4.29 -6.43
N TYR A 17 17.69 -3.06 -6.50
CA TYR A 17 17.16 -1.91 -5.76
C TYR A 17 16.55 -0.84 -6.68
N ALA A 18 16.43 -1.12 -7.98
CA ALA A 18 15.79 -0.18 -8.91
C ALA A 18 14.35 0.13 -8.48
N GLY A 19 13.99 1.41 -8.51
CA GLY A 19 12.64 1.89 -8.16
C GLY A 19 12.29 1.85 -6.67
N LYS A 20 13.22 1.48 -5.78
CA LYS A 20 12.99 1.53 -4.33
C LYS A 20 13.42 2.87 -3.76
N TYR A 21 12.61 3.39 -2.83
CA TYR A 21 13.00 4.53 -1.99
C TYR A 21 13.89 4.05 -0.86
N PHE A 22 14.78 4.92 -0.40
CA PHE A 22 15.62 4.67 0.76
C PHE A 22 15.57 5.87 1.70
N GLU A 23 15.45 5.59 2.99
CA GLU A 23 15.85 6.52 4.03
C GLU A 23 17.39 6.49 4.13
N ILE A 24 17.99 7.66 4.30
CA ILE A 24 19.43 7.82 4.49
C ILE A 24 19.64 8.40 5.89
N GLU A 25 20.34 7.65 6.73
CA GLU A 25 20.79 8.12 8.04
C GLU A 25 22.30 8.28 8.04
N GLN A 26 22.78 9.43 8.51
CA GLN A 26 24.20 9.69 8.69
C GLN A 26 24.58 9.46 10.16
N MET A 27 25.56 8.60 10.38
CA MET A 27 26.11 8.27 11.69
C MET A 27 27.20 9.26 12.11
N GLU A 28 27.49 9.32 13.41
CA GLU A 28 28.53 10.20 13.98
C GLU A 28 29.93 9.94 13.39
N ASP A 29 30.22 8.69 13.04
CA ASP A 29 31.49 8.27 12.42
C ASP A 29 31.56 8.56 10.91
N GLY A 30 30.52 9.18 10.35
CA GLY A 30 30.40 9.50 8.93
C GLY A 30 29.87 8.35 8.07
N ALA A 31 29.54 7.19 8.65
CA ALA A 31 28.87 6.11 7.92
C ALA A 31 27.47 6.52 7.47
N LEU A 32 27.01 5.98 6.35
CA LEU A 32 25.65 6.13 5.85
C LEU A 32 24.90 4.80 5.93
N ILE A 33 23.75 4.78 6.60
CA ILE A 33 22.83 3.65 6.57
C ILE A 33 21.71 3.94 5.58
N LEU A 34 21.51 3.02 4.64
CA LEU A 34 20.44 3.08 3.65
C LEU A 34 19.37 2.03 3.99
N ARG A 35 18.18 2.47 4.39
CA ARG A 35 17.04 1.57 4.68
C ARG A 35 16.00 1.64 3.57
N PRO A 36 15.63 0.51 2.93
CA PRO A 36 14.60 0.53 1.89
C PRO A 36 13.23 0.86 2.50
N MET A 37 12.50 1.78 1.85
CA MET A 37 11.21 2.28 2.31
C MET A 37 10.09 1.95 1.32
N LYS A 38 8.89 1.72 1.85
CA LYS A 38 7.65 1.77 1.09
C LYS A 38 6.95 3.09 1.42
N VAL A 39 6.78 3.93 0.42
CA VAL A 39 6.14 5.25 0.56
C VAL A 39 4.65 5.10 0.26
N ILE A 40 3.81 5.71 1.10
CA ILE A 40 2.36 5.74 0.94
C ILE A 40 1.96 7.23 0.87
N PRO A 41 1.18 7.66 -0.14
CA PRO A 41 0.67 9.03 -0.20
C PRO A 41 -0.15 9.37 1.06
N GLU A 42 -0.08 10.61 1.50
CA GLU A 42 -0.81 11.06 2.69
C GLU A 42 -2.33 10.83 2.56
N SER A 43 -2.89 11.08 1.38
CA SER A 43 -4.31 10.81 1.08
C SER A 43 -4.73 9.33 1.20
N GLU A 44 -3.77 8.41 1.24
CA GLU A 44 -3.99 6.97 1.39
C GLU A 44 -3.49 6.42 2.74
N ALA A 45 -2.81 7.26 3.55
CA ALA A 45 -2.21 6.83 4.81
C ALA A 45 -3.24 6.33 5.83
N TRP A 46 -4.47 6.86 5.80
CA TRP A 46 -5.60 6.42 6.63
C TRP A 46 -5.92 4.92 6.47
N LEU A 47 -5.61 4.32 5.31
CA LEU A 47 -5.77 2.87 5.10
C LEU A 47 -4.86 2.03 6.01
N GLN A 48 -3.77 2.60 6.51
CA GLN A 48 -2.82 1.92 7.41
C GLN A 48 -3.24 1.98 8.88
N GLU A 49 -4.27 2.73 9.23
CA GLU A 49 -4.78 2.79 10.60
C GLU A 49 -5.22 1.40 11.07
N PRO A 50 -4.88 0.98 12.31
CA PRO A 50 -5.18 -0.37 12.79
C PRO A 50 -6.64 -0.78 12.68
N GLU A 51 -7.56 0.14 12.96
CA GLU A 51 -9.00 -0.10 12.86
C GLU A 51 -9.47 -0.31 11.42
N ILE A 52 -8.93 0.47 10.47
CA ILE A 52 -9.24 0.33 9.05
C ILE A 52 -8.67 -0.99 8.51
N GLN A 53 -7.44 -1.33 8.87
CA GLN A 53 -6.83 -2.61 8.51
C GLN A 53 -7.65 -3.80 9.01
N LYS A 54 -8.15 -3.74 10.25
CA LYS A 54 -9.03 -4.76 10.82
C LYS A 54 -10.33 -4.89 10.03
N LYS A 55 -10.99 -3.77 9.72
CA LYS A 55 -12.22 -3.76 8.90
C LYS A 55 -11.98 -4.33 7.51
N LEU A 56 -10.88 -3.95 6.85
CA LEU A 56 -10.53 -4.45 5.53
C LEU A 56 -10.25 -5.96 5.54
N ARG A 57 -9.61 -6.49 6.59
CA ARG A 57 -9.43 -7.93 6.76
C ARG A 57 -10.75 -8.67 6.90
N LEU A 58 -11.65 -8.19 7.76
CA LEU A 58 -12.97 -8.78 7.95
C LEU A 58 -13.79 -8.75 6.66
N ALA A 59 -13.78 -7.62 5.93
CA ALA A 59 -14.44 -7.50 4.65
C ALA A 59 -13.88 -8.53 3.63
N LYS A 60 -12.55 -8.71 3.59
CA LYS A 60 -11.91 -9.72 2.73
C LYS A 60 -12.31 -11.14 3.10
N GLU A 61 -12.45 -11.45 4.39
CA GLU A 61 -12.92 -12.77 4.85
C GLU A 61 -14.38 -12.99 4.46
N TRP A 62 -15.25 -12.01 4.70
CA TRP A 62 -16.66 -12.07 4.33
C TRP A 62 -16.85 -12.27 2.82
N MET A 63 -16.11 -11.55 1.98
CA MET A 63 -16.20 -11.66 0.52
C MET A 63 -15.84 -13.05 -0.03
N LYS A 64 -15.04 -13.85 0.69
CA LYS A 64 -14.74 -15.22 0.26
C LYS A 64 -15.97 -16.12 0.29
N GLU A 65 -16.81 -15.92 1.31
CA GLU A 65 -18.04 -16.69 1.53
C GLU A 65 -19.27 -16.05 0.86
N ASN A 66 -19.15 -14.79 0.43
CA ASN A 66 -20.24 -14.00 -0.14
C ASN A 66 -19.81 -13.43 -1.50
N GLN A 67 -19.76 -14.29 -2.51
CA GLN A 67 -19.40 -13.85 -3.85
C GLN A 67 -20.46 -12.88 -4.40
N PRO A 68 -20.03 -11.80 -5.09
CA PRO A 68 -20.97 -10.92 -5.76
C PRO A 68 -21.83 -11.71 -6.74
N THR A 69 -23.14 -11.48 -6.68
CA THR A 69 -24.11 -12.02 -7.63
C THR A 69 -24.84 -10.85 -8.28
N GLU A 70 -25.28 -11.04 -9.52
CA GLU A 70 -26.11 -10.02 -10.17
C GLU A 70 -27.43 -9.90 -9.40
N THR A 71 -27.83 -8.66 -9.15
CA THR A 71 -29.11 -8.36 -8.51
C THR A 71 -30.18 -8.32 -9.58
N ASP A 72 -31.24 -9.13 -9.40
CA ASP A 72 -32.46 -9.00 -10.19
C ASP A 72 -33.17 -7.70 -9.81
N LEU A 73 -33.08 -6.71 -10.69
CA LEU A 73 -33.64 -5.38 -10.45
C LEU A 73 -35.17 -5.37 -10.55
N ASP A 74 -35.77 -6.22 -11.37
CA ASP A 74 -37.22 -6.28 -11.53
C ASP A 74 -37.86 -6.83 -10.25
N ALA A 75 -37.33 -7.94 -9.74
CA ALA A 75 -37.78 -8.53 -8.47
C ALA A 75 -37.56 -7.58 -7.27
N PHE A 76 -36.45 -6.83 -7.26
CA PHE A 76 -36.20 -5.83 -6.23
C PHE A 76 -37.21 -4.68 -6.27
N LEU A 77 -37.52 -4.16 -7.46
CA LEU A 77 -38.47 -3.06 -7.63
C LEU A 77 -39.89 -3.46 -7.22
N GLU A 78 -40.29 -4.71 -7.42
CA GLU A 78 -41.57 -5.22 -6.90
C GLU A 78 -41.61 -5.23 -5.36
N GLN A 79 -40.57 -5.75 -4.70
CA GLN A 79 -40.51 -5.75 -3.22
C GLN A 79 -40.54 -4.34 -2.59
N VAL A 80 -39.96 -3.34 -3.25
CA VAL A 80 -39.94 -1.97 -2.73
C VAL A 80 -41.30 -1.30 -2.87
N LYS A 81 -42.04 -1.57 -3.95
CA LYS A 81 -43.39 -1.02 -4.18
C LYS A 81 -44.37 -1.49 -3.10
N ASP A 82 -44.27 -2.74 -2.65
CA ASP A 82 -45.15 -3.29 -1.60
C ASP A 82 -44.90 -2.71 -0.20
N ARG A 83 -43.82 -1.93 0.00
CA ARG A 83 -43.47 -1.28 1.27
C ARG A 83 -43.79 0.21 1.33
N LEU A 84 -44.31 0.79 0.24
CA LEU A 84 -44.73 2.19 0.13
C LEU A 84 -46.27 2.28 0.18
#